data_AF-A0A3G1TIG6-F1
#
_entry.id   AF-A0A3G1TIG6-F1
#
_cell.length_a   1.000
_cell.length_b   1.000
_cell.length_c   1.000
_cell.angle_alpha   90.00
_cell.angle_beta   90.00
_cell.angle_gamma   90.00
#
_symmetry.space_group_name_H-M   'P 1'
#
loop_
_entity.id
_entity.type
_entity.pdbx_description
1 polymer ?
#
loop_
_entity_poly.entity_id
_entity_poly.type
_entity_poly.pdbx_seq_one_letter_code
_entity_poly.pdbx_strand_id
1 'polypeptide(L)'
;MMMCSALSSFDPMINLSILDLIGKHLLLIFVFCFIYSSCFIKPTGIGLFNSSLIVELLPGLKSLFKNYLSVVCILISMFMLILWVNFLGMLPFSFCSSSHMSFNLSLSIPLWLGGIIWMIKTFRYYWVSHFVPLGCPVVLAPFLVIVEVISAIIRPISLSIRLMSNMIAGHMILGLMWESMWGVNMVVLLLILLVTSCFLAFELGVCVIQSYVFSTLMSLYWKESVA
;
A
#
# COMPACT_ATOMS: atom_id res chain seq x y z
N MET A 1 28.38 18.25 7.11
CA MET A 1 29.23 17.07 6.83
C MET A 1 28.48 16.25 5.79
N MET A 2 29.05 16.09 4.59
CA MET A 2 28.48 15.44 3.39
C MET A 2 27.08 15.89 2.95
N MET A 3 26.94 16.30 1.68
CA MET A 3 25.64 16.56 1.05
C MET A 3 24.98 15.24 0.66
N CYS A 4 24.55 14.47 1.67
CA CYS A 4 23.58 13.40 1.51
C CYS A 4 22.22 14.03 1.19
N SER A 5 21.98 14.33 -0.09
CA SER A 5 20.69 14.83 -0.57
C SER A 5 19.56 13.91 -0.13
N ALA A 6 18.37 14.44 0.21
CA ALA A 6 17.29 13.68 0.84
C ALA A 6 16.99 12.29 0.23
N LEU A 7 17.24 12.10 -1.07
CA LEU A 7 17.21 10.81 -1.77
C LEU A 7 18.04 9.69 -1.09
N SER A 8 19.21 10.00 -0.53
CA SER A 8 20.12 9.02 0.10
C SER A 8 19.55 8.38 1.37
N SER A 9 18.48 8.94 1.94
CA SER A 9 17.75 8.29 3.05
C SER A 9 17.03 7.00 2.60
N PHE A 10 16.62 6.94 1.32
CA PHE A 10 15.98 5.78 0.71
C PHE A 10 16.97 4.74 0.19
N ASP A 11 18.27 5.03 0.10
CA ASP A 11 19.24 4.04 -0.33
C ASP A 11 19.47 2.98 0.77
N PRO A 12 19.25 1.67 0.49
CA PRO A 12 19.53 0.63 1.47
C PRO A 12 21.02 0.59 1.81
N MET A 13 21.90 0.84 0.83
CA MET A 13 23.35 0.59 0.91
C MET A 13 24.21 1.71 1.55
N ILE A 14 23.68 2.93 1.73
CA ILE A 14 24.53 4.09 2.07
C ILE A 14 25.16 4.03 3.47
N ASN A 15 24.57 3.27 4.41
CA ASN A 15 25.26 2.85 5.64
C ASN A 15 25.53 1.34 5.56
N LEU A 16 26.78 0.96 5.32
CA LEU A 16 27.19 -0.46 5.26
C LEU A 16 27.44 -1.10 6.64
N SER A 17 27.00 -0.46 7.73
CA SER A 17 27.13 -1.04 9.07
C SER A 17 26.12 -2.18 9.23
N ILE A 18 26.57 -3.30 9.81
CA ILE A 18 25.72 -4.48 10.04
C ILE A 18 24.52 -4.11 10.94
N LEU A 19 24.72 -3.16 11.86
CA LEU A 19 23.67 -2.68 12.77
C LEU A 19 22.57 -1.91 12.01
N ASP A 20 22.94 -1.03 11.08
CA ASP A 20 21.98 -0.27 10.27
C ASP A 20 21.22 -1.18 9.30
N LEU A 21 21.93 -2.12 8.65
CA LEU A 21 21.30 -3.10 7.76
C LEU A 21 20.29 -3.98 8.51
N ILE A 22 20.64 -4.43 9.72
CA ILE A 22 19.71 -5.15 10.61
C ILE A 22 18.54 -4.22 10.98
N GLY A 23 18.79 -2.98 11.39
CA GLY A 23 17.73 -2.01 11.75
C GLY A 23 16.71 -1.79 10.63
N LYS A 24 17.18 -1.58 9.39
CA LYS A 24 16.34 -1.41 8.19
C LYS A 24 15.43 -2.63 7.94
N HIS A 25 15.94 -3.86 8.12
CA HIS A 25 15.15 -5.08 7.91
C HIS A 25 14.31 -5.50 9.13
N LEU A 26 14.74 -5.16 10.35
CA LEU A 26 14.07 -5.52 11.60
C LEU A 26 12.74 -4.77 11.79
N LEU A 27 12.57 -3.60 11.19
CA LEU A 27 11.27 -2.92 11.06
C LEU A 27 10.23 -3.78 10.34
N LEU A 28 10.63 -4.55 9.32
CA LEU A 28 9.73 -5.46 8.60
C LEU A 28 9.37 -6.67 9.46
N ILE A 29 10.28 -7.13 10.33
CA ILE A 29 9.98 -8.11 11.39
C ILE A 29 9.00 -7.53 12.43
N PHE A 30 9.10 -6.23 12.75
CA PHE A 30 8.21 -5.56 13.69
C PHE A 30 6.74 -5.48 13.19
N VAL A 31 6.51 -5.44 11.87
CA VAL A 31 5.17 -5.63 11.27
C VAL A 31 4.58 -6.99 11.67
N PHE A 32 5.38 -8.07 11.63
CA PHE A 32 4.93 -9.39 12.07
C PHE A 32 4.67 -9.44 13.58
N CYS A 33 5.39 -8.68 14.41
CA CYS A 33 5.07 -8.54 15.83
C CYS A 33 3.70 -7.87 16.07
N PHE A 34 3.33 -6.84 15.29
CA PHE A 34 2.00 -6.24 15.36
C PHE A 34 0.89 -7.17 14.92
N ILE A 35 1.11 -8.02 13.91
CA ILE A 35 0.16 -9.06 13.49
C ILE A 35 0.07 -10.16 14.56
N TYR A 36 1.20 -10.58 15.14
CA TYR A 36 1.23 -11.55 16.25
C TYR A 36 0.51 -11.06 17.51
N SER A 37 0.37 -9.74 17.71
CA SER A 37 -0.35 -9.16 18.85
C SER A 37 -1.84 -9.54 18.93
N SER A 38 -2.44 -10.04 17.84
CA SER A 38 -3.80 -10.62 17.82
C SER A 38 -3.86 -12.14 18.05
N CYS A 39 -2.72 -12.83 18.17
CA CYS A 39 -2.68 -14.27 18.46
C CYS A 39 -2.81 -14.60 19.96
N PHE A 40 -2.79 -13.60 20.85
CA PHE A 40 -2.94 -13.78 22.29
C PHE A 40 -4.40 -14.02 22.70
N ILE A 41 -4.62 -15.01 23.58
CA ILE A 41 -5.94 -15.44 24.08
C ILE A 41 -6.70 -14.29 24.78
N LYS A 42 -5.96 -13.35 25.40
CA LYS A 42 -6.49 -12.04 25.78
C LYS A 42 -5.97 -11.03 24.76
N PRO A 43 -6.84 -10.26 24.08
CA PRO A 43 -6.38 -9.30 23.08
C PRO A 43 -5.57 -8.19 23.77
N THR A 44 -4.40 -7.90 23.21
CA THR A 44 -3.61 -6.71 23.58
C THR A 44 -4.33 -5.44 23.11
N GLY A 45 -3.93 -4.25 23.58
CA GLY A 45 -4.52 -2.99 23.10
C GLY A 45 -4.43 -2.81 21.58
N ILE A 46 -3.36 -3.32 20.96
CA ILE A 46 -3.19 -3.32 19.50
C ILE A 46 -4.01 -4.44 18.85
N GLY A 47 -4.11 -5.61 19.50
CA GLY A 47 -5.01 -6.69 19.08
C GLY A 47 -6.48 -6.25 19.06
N LEU A 48 -6.92 -5.43 20.03
CA LEU A 48 -8.24 -4.81 20.05
C LEU A 48 -8.44 -3.88 18.85
N PHE A 49 -7.51 -2.94 18.61
CA PHE A 49 -7.55 -2.01 17.47
C PHE A 49 -7.58 -2.74 16.11
N ASN A 50 -6.76 -3.78 15.97
CA ASN A 50 -6.77 -4.65 14.79
C ASN A 50 -8.13 -5.36 14.64
N SER A 51 -8.72 -5.87 15.73
CA SER A 51 -10.01 -6.54 15.69
C SER A 51 -11.18 -5.60 15.34
N SER A 52 -11.18 -4.35 15.82
CA SER A 52 -12.21 -3.37 15.46
C SER A 52 -12.15 -2.98 13.98
N LEU A 53 -10.95 -2.72 13.44
CA LEU A 53 -10.77 -2.46 12.01
C LEU A 53 -11.26 -3.63 11.14
N ILE A 54 -10.97 -4.87 11.55
CA ILE A 54 -11.44 -6.07 10.84
C ILE A 54 -12.97 -6.18 10.89
N VAL A 55 -13.59 -5.88 12.04
CA VAL A 55 -15.06 -5.91 12.20
C VAL A 55 -15.77 -4.85 11.34
N GLU A 56 -15.20 -3.66 11.15
CA GLU A 56 -15.77 -2.62 10.28
C GLU A 56 -15.62 -2.94 8.78
N LEU A 57 -14.50 -3.55 8.37
CA LEU A 57 -14.24 -3.88 6.96
C LEU A 57 -14.93 -5.17 6.48
N LEU A 58 -15.18 -6.12 7.38
CA LEU A 58 -15.80 -7.41 7.07
C LEU A 58 -17.17 -7.29 6.37
N PRO A 59 -18.15 -6.48 6.85
CA PRO A 59 -19.45 -6.33 6.19
C PRO A 59 -19.34 -5.78 4.77
N GLY A 60 -18.50 -4.75 4.58
CA GLY A 60 -18.28 -4.12 3.27
C GLY A 60 -17.76 -5.12 2.23
N LEU A 61 -16.67 -5.81 2.53
CA LEU A 61 -16.06 -6.78 1.61
C LEU A 61 -16.92 -8.04 1.43
N LYS A 62 -17.61 -8.51 2.48
CA LYS A 62 -18.53 -9.65 2.41
C LYS A 62 -19.79 -9.35 1.57
N SER A 63 -20.21 -8.08 1.49
CA SER A 63 -21.30 -7.68 0.58
C SER A 63 -20.92 -7.82 -0.90
N LEU A 64 -19.65 -7.60 -1.24
CA LEU A 64 -19.11 -7.74 -2.60
C LEU A 64 -18.89 -9.21 -2.99
N PHE A 65 -18.43 -10.04 -2.05
CA PHE A 65 -18.07 -11.44 -2.29
C PHE A 65 -18.90 -12.42 -1.47
N LYS A 66 -20.20 -12.52 -1.81
CA LYS A 66 -21.18 -13.33 -1.07
C LYS A 66 -20.79 -14.81 -0.91
N ASN A 67 -20.03 -15.38 -1.86
CA ASN A 67 -19.61 -16.78 -1.87
C ASN A 67 -18.09 -17.01 -1.63
N TYR A 68 -17.25 -15.99 -1.73
CA TYR A 68 -15.79 -16.14 -1.78
C TYR A 68 -15.08 -15.63 -0.52
N LEU A 69 -15.38 -16.27 0.62
CA LEU A 69 -14.85 -15.89 1.93
C LEU A 69 -13.31 -15.84 1.98
N SER A 70 -12.62 -16.75 1.27
CA SER A 70 -11.16 -16.77 1.17
C SER A 70 -10.59 -15.49 0.55
N VAL A 71 -11.25 -14.94 -0.47
CA VAL A 71 -10.86 -13.68 -1.13
C VAL A 71 -11.07 -12.51 -0.18
N VAL A 72 -12.16 -12.49 0.59
CA VAL A 72 -12.41 -11.50 1.65
C VAL A 72 -11.29 -11.52 2.69
N CYS A 73 -10.89 -12.70 3.17
CA CYS A 73 -9.78 -12.82 4.12
C CYS A 73 -8.44 -12.32 3.56
N ILE A 74 -8.15 -12.56 2.29
CA ILE A 74 -6.94 -12.06 1.61
C ILE A 74 -6.97 -10.53 1.47
N LEU A 75 -8.11 -9.95 1.07
CA LEU A 75 -8.26 -8.50 0.94
C LEU A 75 -8.10 -7.77 2.30
N ILE A 76 -8.59 -8.39 3.39
CA ILE A 76 -8.43 -7.86 4.76
C ILE A 76 -6.98 -7.99 5.23
N SER A 77 -6.33 -9.14 5.06
CA SER A 77 -4.94 -9.30 5.51
C SER A 77 -3.99 -8.37 4.75
N MET A 78 -4.23 -8.14 3.45
CA MET A 78 -3.48 -7.16 2.65
C MET A 78 -3.73 -5.72 3.10
N PHE A 79 -4.96 -5.33 3.44
CA PHE A 79 -5.24 -4.02 4.04
C PHE A 79 -4.42 -3.81 5.33
N MET A 80 -4.48 -4.78 6.26
CA MET A 80 -3.79 -4.68 7.54
C MET A 80 -2.26 -4.65 7.37
N LEU A 81 -1.71 -5.45 6.45
CA LEU A 81 -0.27 -5.46 6.14
C LEU A 81 0.20 -4.10 5.63
N ILE A 82 -0.49 -3.53 4.65
CA ILE A 82 -0.14 -2.22 4.07
C ILE A 82 -0.26 -1.12 5.13
N LEU A 83 -1.32 -1.14 5.94
CA LEU A 83 -1.51 -0.18 7.03
C LEU A 83 -0.33 -0.21 8.00
N TRP A 84 0.04 -1.38 8.52
CA TRP A 84 1.14 -1.49 9.48
C TRP A 84 2.53 -1.18 8.88
N VAL A 85 2.79 -1.54 7.62
CA VAL A 85 4.02 -1.15 6.92
C VAL A 85 4.12 0.37 6.76
N ASN A 86 3.04 1.04 6.36
CA ASN A 86 3.06 2.49 6.15
C ASN A 86 3.15 3.26 7.48
N PHE A 87 2.42 2.85 8.52
CA PHE A 87 2.54 3.46 9.85
C PHE A 87 3.93 3.30 10.45
N LEU A 88 4.58 2.14 10.26
CA LEU A 88 5.97 1.95 10.70
C LEU A 88 6.96 2.73 9.86
N GLY A 89 6.71 2.91 8.56
CA GLY A 89 7.54 3.72 7.67
C GLY A 89 7.59 5.19 8.07
N MET A 90 6.50 5.78 8.55
CA MET A 90 6.46 7.18 8.97
C MET A 90 7.09 7.47 10.35
N LEU A 91 7.72 6.49 11.00
CA LEU A 91 8.45 6.74 12.25
C LEU A 91 9.82 7.40 11.99
N PRO A 92 10.26 8.35 12.84
CA PRO A 92 11.58 8.98 12.71
C PRO A 92 12.70 7.93 12.79
N PHE A 93 13.71 8.08 11.95
CA PHE A 93 14.84 7.15 11.76
C PHE A 93 14.47 5.73 11.27
N SER A 94 13.21 5.48 10.92
CA SER A 94 12.81 4.22 10.30
C SER A 94 13.06 4.20 8.78
N PHE A 95 13.17 3.00 8.21
CA PHE A 95 13.34 2.80 6.78
C PHE A 95 12.03 2.32 6.14
N CYS A 96 11.37 3.24 5.44
CA CYS A 96 10.06 3.02 4.84
C CYS A 96 10.14 2.04 3.64
N SER A 97 9.92 0.75 3.91
CA SER A 97 10.01 -0.31 2.89
C SER A 97 9.01 -0.13 1.73
N SER A 98 7.85 0.49 1.97
CA SER A 98 6.85 0.82 0.94
C SER A 98 7.22 2.04 0.06
N SER A 99 8.34 2.71 0.33
CA SER A 99 8.94 3.66 -0.62
C SER A 99 9.57 2.97 -1.83
N HIS A 100 9.88 1.67 -1.75
CA HIS A 100 10.44 0.94 -2.88
C HIS A 100 9.37 0.32 -3.77
N MET A 101 9.40 0.68 -5.05
CA MET A 101 8.52 0.14 -6.09
C MET A 101 8.54 -1.40 -6.16
N SER A 102 9.70 -2.02 -5.89
CA SER A 102 9.85 -3.48 -5.86
C SER A 102 8.97 -4.16 -4.78
N PHE A 103 8.84 -3.56 -3.60
CA PHE A 103 7.96 -4.06 -2.53
C PHE A 103 6.48 -3.92 -2.92
N ASN A 104 6.08 -2.76 -3.44
CA ASN A 104 4.68 -2.52 -3.80
C ASN A 104 4.24 -3.37 -5.01
N LEU A 105 5.12 -3.58 -5.99
CA LEU A 105 4.88 -4.49 -7.11
C LEU A 105 4.82 -5.95 -6.67
N SER A 106 5.69 -6.39 -5.76
CA SER A 106 5.69 -7.78 -5.28
C SER A 106 4.42 -8.14 -4.49
N LEU A 107 3.75 -7.14 -3.90
CA LEU A 107 2.43 -7.29 -3.29
C LEU A 107 1.29 -7.26 -4.32
N SER A 108 1.33 -6.30 -5.26
CA SER A 108 0.20 -6.04 -6.18
C SER A 108 0.12 -7.04 -7.35
N ILE A 109 1.25 -7.40 -7.96
CA ILE A 109 1.27 -8.30 -9.13
C ILE A 109 0.69 -9.69 -8.80
N PRO A 110 1.07 -10.40 -7.73
CA PRO A 110 0.52 -11.73 -7.44
C PRO A 110 -0.98 -11.73 -7.13
N LEU A 111 -1.49 -10.66 -6.49
CA LEU A 111 -2.92 -10.50 -6.23
C LEU A 111 -3.74 -10.28 -7.52
N TRP A 112 -3.19 -9.50 -8.47
CA TRP A 112 -3.82 -9.25 -9.77
C TRP A 112 -3.73 -10.48 -10.69
N LEU A 113 -2.56 -11.12 -10.77
CA LEU A 113 -2.40 -12.42 -11.43
C LEU A 113 -3.29 -13.50 -10.81
N GLY A 114 -3.57 -13.45 -9.50
CA GLY A 114 -4.52 -14.34 -8.84
C GLY A 114 -5.92 -14.29 -9.47
N GLY A 115 -6.46 -13.08 -9.68
CA GLY A 115 -7.72 -12.89 -10.40
C GLY A 115 -7.64 -13.35 -11.86
N ILE A 116 -6.55 -13.04 -12.55
CA ILE A 116 -6.27 -13.44 -13.96
C ILE A 116 -5.77 -14.91 -14.07
N ILE A 117 -5.80 -15.68 -12.98
CA ILE A 117 -5.72 -17.15 -12.99
C ILE A 117 -7.07 -17.76 -12.58
N TRP A 118 -7.88 -17.04 -11.80
CA TRP A 118 -9.23 -17.46 -11.40
C TRP A 118 -10.23 -17.36 -12.57
N MET A 119 -10.31 -16.22 -13.25
CA MET A 119 -11.27 -15.90 -14.33
C MET A 119 -11.25 -16.89 -15.52
N ILE A 120 -10.08 -17.49 -15.76
CA ILE A 120 -9.63 -18.22 -17.02
C ILE A 120 -10.00 -19.70 -16.55
N LYS A 121 -9.74 -20.09 -15.29
CA LYS A 121 -10.13 -21.40 -14.74
C LYS A 121 -11.65 -21.60 -14.69
N THR A 122 -12.44 -20.54 -14.50
CA THR A 122 -13.90 -20.59 -14.59
C THR A 122 -14.40 -20.51 -16.03
N PHE A 123 -14.05 -19.46 -16.79
CA PHE A 123 -14.68 -19.21 -18.10
C PHE A 123 -14.05 -19.96 -19.29
N ARG A 124 -12.84 -20.53 -19.13
CA ARG A 124 -12.01 -21.41 -20.00
C ARG A 124 -11.90 -21.10 -21.51
N TYR A 125 -13.01 -20.91 -22.21
CA TYR A 125 -13.08 -20.52 -23.62
C TYR A 125 -13.58 -19.07 -23.82
N TYR A 126 -14.27 -18.50 -22.83
CA TYR A 126 -14.93 -17.19 -22.92
C TYR A 126 -14.22 -16.05 -22.16
N TRP A 127 -12.96 -16.23 -21.70
CA TRP A 127 -12.17 -15.16 -21.05
C TRP A 127 -12.15 -13.87 -21.88
N VAL A 128 -11.93 -14.00 -23.21
CA VAL A 128 -11.69 -12.85 -24.09
C VAL A 128 -12.97 -12.04 -24.32
N SER A 129 -14.14 -12.67 -24.27
CA SER A 129 -15.43 -11.98 -24.34
C SER A 129 -15.76 -11.15 -23.09
N HIS A 130 -15.13 -11.41 -21.94
CA HIS A 130 -15.28 -10.55 -20.77
C HIS A 130 -14.62 -9.16 -20.99
N PHE A 131 -13.59 -9.07 -21.84
CA PHE A 131 -12.96 -7.80 -22.24
C PHE A 131 -13.75 -7.02 -23.32
N VAL A 132 -14.96 -7.46 -23.69
CA VAL A 132 -15.81 -6.78 -24.69
C VAL A 132 -17.13 -6.34 -24.04
N PRO A 133 -17.44 -5.03 -23.97
CA PRO A 133 -18.72 -4.58 -23.45
C PRO A 133 -19.87 -4.99 -24.38
N LEU A 134 -20.94 -5.49 -23.77
CA LEU A 134 -22.14 -5.96 -24.46
C LEU A 134 -22.72 -4.85 -25.36
N GLY A 135 -22.93 -5.18 -26.64
CA GLY A 135 -23.48 -4.26 -27.65
C GLY A 135 -22.45 -3.47 -28.49
N CYS A 136 -21.15 -3.68 -28.30
CA CYS A 136 -20.13 -3.06 -29.15
C CYS A 136 -20.24 -3.55 -30.62
N PRO A 137 -20.21 -2.65 -31.64
CA PRO A 137 -20.21 -3.06 -33.04
C PRO A 137 -18.91 -3.82 -33.41
N VAL A 138 -19.07 -4.93 -34.15
CA VAL A 138 -18.01 -5.92 -34.43
C VAL A 138 -16.72 -5.32 -35.00
N VAL A 139 -16.82 -4.22 -35.76
CA VAL A 139 -15.66 -3.51 -36.36
C VAL A 139 -14.78 -2.83 -35.31
N LEU A 140 -15.33 -2.35 -34.19
CA LEU A 140 -14.58 -1.68 -33.12
C LEU A 140 -14.14 -2.64 -32.00
N ALA A 141 -14.80 -3.80 -31.88
CA ALA A 141 -14.49 -4.82 -30.87
C ALA A 141 -12.97 -5.17 -30.76
N PRO A 142 -12.21 -5.44 -31.84
CA PRO A 142 -10.79 -5.79 -31.70
C PRO A 142 -9.91 -4.65 -31.17
N PHE A 143 -10.24 -3.40 -31.48
CA PHE A 143 -9.53 -2.24 -30.92
C PHE A 143 -9.81 -2.09 -29.42
N LEU A 144 -11.07 -2.29 -29.01
CA LEU A 144 -11.48 -2.19 -27.61
C LEU A 144 -10.78 -3.25 -26.74
N VAL A 145 -10.70 -4.51 -27.19
CA VAL A 145 -9.96 -5.57 -26.48
C VAL A 145 -8.49 -5.20 -26.25
N ILE A 146 -7.82 -4.58 -27.23
CA ILE A 146 -6.43 -4.13 -27.07
C ILE A 146 -6.33 -3.07 -25.97
N VAL A 147 -7.23 -2.07 -25.98
CA VAL A 147 -7.26 -1.03 -24.95
C VAL A 147 -7.56 -1.62 -23.57
N GLU A 148 -8.47 -2.59 -23.44
CA GLU A 148 -8.81 -3.17 -22.15
C GLU A 148 -7.70 -4.09 -21.59
N VAL A 149 -6.98 -4.82 -22.46
CA VAL A 149 -5.78 -5.57 -22.05
C VAL A 149 -4.67 -4.64 -21.57
N ILE A 150 -4.48 -3.49 -22.22
CA ILE A 150 -3.53 -2.44 -21.78
C ILE A 150 -3.98 -1.84 -20.43
N SER A 151 -5.28 -1.51 -20.29
CA SER A 151 -5.90 -1.10 -19.03
C SER A 151 -5.57 -2.09 -17.91
N ALA A 152 -5.89 -3.38 -18.11
CA ALA A 152 -5.70 -4.44 -17.13
C ALA A 152 -4.26 -4.49 -16.60
N ILE A 153 -3.26 -4.42 -17.49
CA ILE A 153 -1.82 -4.43 -17.12
C ILE A 153 -1.42 -3.17 -16.34
N ILE A 154 -2.00 -2.01 -16.66
CA ILE A 154 -1.71 -0.74 -15.97
C ILE A 154 -2.31 -0.70 -14.55
N ARG A 155 -3.38 -1.45 -14.26
CA ARG A 155 -4.04 -1.45 -12.93
C ARG A 155 -3.07 -1.74 -11.76
N PRO A 156 -2.35 -2.87 -11.67
CA PRO A 156 -1.42 -3.14 -10.57
C PRO A 156 -0.20 -2.19 -10.55
N ILE A 157 0.23 -1.71 -11.72
CA ILE A 157 1.36 -0.77 -11.84
C ILE A 157 0.98 0.60 -11.28
N SER A 158 -0.15 1.17 -11.70
CA SER A 158 -0.64 2.45 -11.18
C SER A 158 -0.96 2.41 -9.68
N LEU A 159 -1.41 1.27 -9.17
CA LEU A 159 -1.68 1.06 -7.75
C LEU A 159 -0.40 1.05 -6.90
N SER A 160 0.65 0.37 -7.36
CA SER A 160 1.95 0.31 -6.70
C SER A 160 2.73 1.64 -6.79
N ILE A 161 2.64 2.35 -7.92
CA ILE A 161 3.16 3.74 -8.06
C ILE A 161 2.49 4.67 -7.05
N ARG A 162 1.16 4.62 -6.89
CA ARG A 162 0.45 5.51 -5.95
C ARG A 162 0.94 5.31 -4.51
N LEU A 163 1.18 4.07 -4.12
CA LEU A 163 1.65 3.73 -2.78
C LEU A 163 3.10 4.18 -2.57
N MET A 164 3.97 3.97 -3.57
CA MET A 164 5.35 4.47 -3.60
C MET A 164 5.40 6.01 -3.50
N SER A 165 4.65 6.69 -4.37
CA SER A 165 4.70 8.15 -4.55
C SER A 165 4.26 8.89 -3.28
N ASN A 166 3.21 8.41 -2.60
CA ASN A 166 2.72 9.04 -1.37
C ASN A 166 3.77 8.93 -0.25
N MET A 167 4.40 7.77 -0.06
CA MET A 167 5.41 7.58 0.98
C MET A 167 6.70 8.35 0.69
N ILE A 168 7.20 8.36 -0.56
CA ILE A 168 8.40 9.13 -0.92
C ILE A 168 8.16 10.64 -0.75
N ALA A 169 7.04 11.15 -1.25
CA ALA A 169 6.76 12.59 -1.21
C ALA A 169 6.67 13.12 0.22
N GLY A 170 6.00 12.40 1.12
CA GLY A 170 5.92 12.73 2.54
C GLY A 170 7.29 12.79 3.20
N HIS A 171 8.03 11.69 3.16
CA HIS A 171 9.39 11.61 3.69
C HIS A 171 10.34 12.67 3.13
N MET A 172 10.27 13.00 1.84
CA MET A 172 11.07 14.09 1.26
C MET A 172 10.68 15.45 1.83
N ILE A 173 9.38 15.76 1.96
CA ILE A 173 8.92 17.05 2.50
C ILE A 173 9.28 17.17 3.98
N LEU A 174 9.05 16.13 4.79
CA LEU A 174 9.48 16.11 6.20
C LEU A 174 11.00 16.25 6.35
N GLY A 175 11.79 15.59 5.49
CA GLY A 175 13.25 15.71 5.46
C GLY A 175 13.73 17.13 5.12
N LEU A 176 13.19 17.74 4.07
CA LEU A 176 13.50 19.12 3.68
C LEU A 176 13.06 20.14 4.73
N MET A 177 11.90 19.92 5.37
CA MET A 177 11.46 20.74 6.50
C MET A 177 12.41 20.62 7.69
N TRP A 178 12.92 19.42 7.99
CA TRP A 178 13.90 19.20 9.06
C TRP A 178 15.26 19.87 8.76
N GLU A 179 15.78 19.74 7.53
CA GLU A 179 16.99 20.47 7.10
C GLU A 179 16.81 22.00 7.26
N SER A 180 15.61 22.52 6.96
CA SER A 180 15.30 23.94 7.12
C SER A 180 15.26 24.43 8.58
N MET A 181 15.31 23.54 9.58
CA MET A 181 15.38 23.92 11.00
C MET A 181 16.79 24.31 11.45
N TRP A 182 17.82 24.02 10.64
CA TRP A 182 19.23 24.20 11.05
C TRP A 182 19.67 25.66 10.87
N GLY A 183 20.02 26.33 11.97
CA GLY A 183 20.59 27.68 11.97
C GLY A 183 19.58 28.84 12.00
N VAL A 184 18.29 28.58 12.25
CA VAL A 184 17.23 29.61 12.26
C VAL A 184 16.96 30.15 13.68
N ASN A 185 16.49 31.40 13.76
CA ASN A 185 16.07 32.03 15.02
C ASN A 185 14.95 31.25 15.74
N MET A 186 15.01 31.21 17.08
CA MET A 186 14.10 30.43 17.94
C MET A 186 12.59 30.63 17.67
N VAL A 187 12.16 31.85 17.31
CA VAL A 187 10.76 32.15 16.98
C VAL A 187 10.32 31.46 15.68
N VAL A 188 11.22 31.40 14.69
CA VAL A 188 10.96 30.73 13.40
C VAL A 188 11.07 29.21 13.56
N LEU A 189 12.00 28.73 14.39
CA LEU A 189 12.12 27.32 14.76
C LEU A 189 10.81 26.76 15.35
N LEU A 190 10.16 27.51 16.25
CA LEU A 190 8.86 27.15 16.82
C LEU A 190 7.76 27.05 15.75
N LEU A 191 7.75 27.98 14.79
CA LEU A 191 6.80 27.99 13.67
C LEU A 191 7.01 26.76 12.77
N ILE A 192 8.25 26.44 12.39
CA ILE A 192 8.58 25.27 11.57
C ILE A 192 8.17 23.98 12.29
N LEU A 193 8.42 23.86 13.60
CA LEU A 193 8.06 22.69 14.41
C LEU A 193 6.53 22.49 14.48
N LEU A 194 5.75 23.58 14.54
CA LEU A 194 4.28 23.52 14.48
C LEU A 194 3.79 23.09 13.09
N VAL A 195 4.44 23.53 12.01
CA VAL A 195 4.12 23.11 10.64
C VAL A 195 4.48 21.63 10.40
N THR A 196 5.66 21.16 10.82
CA THR A 196 6.07 19.77 10.61
C THR A 196 5.24 18.78 11.42
N SER A 197 4.88 19.11 12.66
CA SER A 197 3.98 18.25 13.46
C SER A 197 2.56 18.19 12.87
N CYS A 198 2.06 19.28 12.28
CA CYS A 198 0.81 19.28 11.51
C CYS A 198 0.91 18.43 10.22
N PHE A 199 2.03 18.53 9.49
CA PHE A 199 2.26 17.77 8.26
C PHE A 199 2.41 16.26 8.52
N LEU A 200 3.10 15.87 9.59
CA LEU A 200 3.19 14.49 10.05
C LEU A 200 1.81 13.91 10.38
N ALA A 201 0.94 14.67 11.06
CA ALA A 201 -0.42 14.25 11.35
C ALA A 201 -1.27 14.07 10.07
N PHE A 202 -1.06 14.91 9.05
CA PHE A 202 -1.68 14.74 7.74
C PHE A 202 -1.20 13.46 7.03
N GLU A 203 0.11 13.19 7.02
CA GLU A 203 0.68 11.98 6.41
C GLU A 203 0.18 10.67 7.05
N LEU A 204 0.03 10.64 8.38
CA LEU A 204 -0.58 9.49 9.07
C LEU A 204 -2.03 9.25 8.61
N GLY A 205 -2.78 10.31 8.30
CA GLY A 205 -4.09 10.21 7.65
C GLY A 205 -4.02 9.66 6.22
N VAL A 206 -3.07 10.14 5.42
CA VAL A 206 -2.82 9.66 4.04
C VAL A 206 -2.46 8.17 4.04
N CYS A 207 -1.70 7.68 5.04
CA CYS A 207 -1.35 6.26 5.17
C CYS A 207 -2.58 5.36 5.30
N VAL A 208 -3.58 5.77 6.09
CA VAL A 208 -4.87 5.04 6.25
C VAL A 208 -5.71 5.09 4.97
N ILE A 209 -5.80 6.27 4.33
CA ILE A 209 -6.55 6.43 3.09
C ILE A 209 -5.93 5.56 1.98
N GLN A 210 -4.61 5.51 1.89
CA GLN A 210 -3.91 4.76 0.84
C GLN A 210 -4.04 3.24 1.00
N SER A 211 -4.04 2.69 2.23
CA SER A 211 -4.31 1.25 2.44
C SER A 211 -5.76 0.90 2.10
N TYR A 212 -6.72 1.76 2.43
CA TYR A 212 -8.14 1.60 2.09
C TYR A 212 -8.39 1.68 0.58
N VAL A 213 -7.80 2.65 -0.11
CA VAL A 213 -7.88 2.78 -1.58
C VAL A 213 -7.23 1.58 -2.29
N PHE A 214 -6.19 0.97 -1.71
CA PHE A 214 -5.61 -0.27 -2.23
C PHE A 214 -6.59 -1.45 -2.10
N SER A 215 -7.11 -1.71 -0.90
CA SER A 215 -7.98 -2.88 -0.68
C SER A 215 -9.31 -2.78 -1.42
N THR A 216 -9.86 -1.57 -1.58
CA THR A 216 -11.09 -1.33 -2.36
C THR A 216 -10.90 -1.43 -3.87
N LEU A 217 -9.79 -0.94 -4.45
CA LEU A 217 -9.53 -1.16 -5.88
C LEU A 217 -9.26 -2.63 -6.19
N MET A 218 -8.49 -3.32 -5.34
CA MET A 218 -8.26 -4.76 -5.52
C MET A 218 -9.55 -5.59 -5.33
N SER A 219 -10.46 -5.18 -4.44
CA SER A 219 -11.77 -5.86 -4.30
C SER A 219 -12.67 -5.63 -5.52
N LEU A 220 -12.60 -4.47 -6.17
CA LEU A 220 -13.29 -4.21 -7.44
C LEU A 220 -12.71 -5.04 -8.58
N TYR A 221 -11.38 -5.13 -8.73
CA TYR A 221 -10.75 -5.95 -9.78
C TYR A 221 -11.03 -7.45 -9.60
N TRP A 222 -11.03 -7.93 -8.35
CA TRP A 222 -11.44 -9.32 -8.08
C TRP A 222 -12.92 -9.54 -8.39
N LYS A 223 -13.81 -8.56 -8.11
CA LYS A 223 -15.24 -8.66 -8.42
C LYS A 223 -15.49 -8.71 -9.92
N GLU A 224 -14.79 -7.89 -10.69
CA GLU A 224 -14.78 -7.91 -12.15
C GLU A 224 -14.36 -9.28 -12.68
N SER A 225 -13.20 -9.80 -12.23
CA SER A 225 -12.71 -11.14 -12.61
C SER A 225 -13.62 -12.32 -12.20
N VAL A 226 -14.63 -12.06 -11.37
CA VAL A 226 -15.58 -13.04 -10.79
C VAL A 226 -16.98 -12.97 -11.42
N ALA A 227 -17.28 -11.94 -12.22
CA ALA A 227 -18.58 -11.70 -12.86
C ALA A 227 -18.73 -12.42 -14.21
#